data_AF-A0A7C1C0L0-F1
#
_entry.id   AF-A0A7C1C0L0-F1
#
_cell.length_a   1.000
_cell.length_b   1.000
_cell.length_c   1.000
_cell.angle_alpha   90.00
_cell.angle_beta   90.00
_cell.angle_gamma   90.00
#
_symmetry.space_group_name_H-M   'P 1'
#
loop_
_entity.id
_entity.type
_entity.pdbx_description
1 polymer ?
#
loop_
_entity_poly.entity_id
_entity_poly.type
_entity_poly.pdbx_seq_one_letter_code
_entity_poly.pdbx_strand_id
1 'polypeptide(L)'
;MTWFQALILSIVEGLTEFLPVSSTGHMILMEGILGMKSNDFIQAFIINIQFGAILSVVVLYWKRFFQTFSFYYKLFVAFLPAAIIGLSLIHYIDELLQSVYVVAVMLILGGVVLVFVDK
;
A
#
# COMPACT_ATOMS: atom_id res chain seq x y z
N MET A 1 11.28 6.74 -16.28
CA MET A 1 11.20 7.44 -14.98
C MET A 1 12.34 8.44 -14.89
N THR A 2 12.05 9.69 -14.58
CA THR A 2 13.07 10.72 -14.27
C THR A 2 13.32 10.78 -12.76
N TRP A 3 14.43 11.40 -12.34
CA TRP A 3 14.70 11.63 -10.91
C TRP A 3 13.60 12.43 -10.21
N PHE A 4 12.99 13.37 -10.92
CA PHE A 4 11.87 14.16 -10.41
C PHE A 4 10.61 13.31 -10.19
N GLN A 5 10.28 12.44 -11.15
CA GLN A 5 9.18 11.48 -11.01
C GLN A 5 9.43 10.53 -9.83
N ALA A 6 10.64 9.99 -9.72
CA ALA A 6 11.03 9.11 -8.61
C ALA A 6 10.89 9.82 -7.25
N LEU A 7 11.32 11.07 -7.14
CA LEU A 7 11.19 11.86 -5.91
C LEU A 7 9.72 12.07 -5.52
N ILE A 8 8.86 12.44 -6.47
CA ILE A 8 7.42 12.63 -6.21
C ILE A 8 6.78 11.33 -5.73
N LEU A 9 7.01 10.24 -6.46
CA LEU A 9 6.46 8.93 -6.11
C LEU A 9 6.91 8.47 -4.73
N SER A 10 8.18 8.63 -4.39
CA SER A 10 8.70 8.30 -3.04
C SER A 10 8.09 9.16 -1.92
N ILE A 11 7.83 10.45 -2.18
CA ILE A 11 7.18 11.34 -1.20
C ILE A 11 5.72 10.92 -1.02
N VAL A 12 5.00 10.65 -2.11
CA VAL A 12 3.60 10.23 -2.07
C VAL A 12 3.47 8.92 -1.31
N GLU A 13 4.29 7.93 -1.63
CA GLU A 13 4.36 6.65 -0.92
C GLU A 13 4.62 6.85 0.58
N GLY A 14 5.70 7.56 0.94
CA GLY A 14 6.06 7.77 2.34
C GLY A 14 5.01 8.54 3.17
N LEU A 15 4.18 9.37 2.53
CA LEU A 15 3.08 10.08 3.20
C LEU A 15 1.81 9.24 3.28
N THR A 16 1.50 8.45 2.25
CA THR A 16 0.18 7.80 2.11
C THR A 16 0.15 6.39 2.67
N GLU A 17 1.29 5.71 2.81
CA GLU A 17 1.33 4.31 3.26
C GLU A 17 0.83 4.12 4.70
N PHE A 18 1.08 5.10 5.57
CA PHE A 18 0.67 5.02 6.99
C PHE A 18 -0.70 5.64 7.26
N LEU A 19 -1.23 6.41 6.30
CA LEU A 19 -2.53 7.04 6.41
C LEU A 19 -3.58 6.11 5.81
N PRO A 20 -4.81 6.08 6.35
CA PRO A 20 -5.88 5.23 5.83
C PRO A 20 -6.50 5.84 4.56
N VAL A 21 -5.67 6.12 3.55
CA VAL A 21 -6.02 6.83 2.31
C VAL A 21 -5.65 6.04 1.03
N SER A 22 -5.14 4.80 1.17
CA SER A 22 -4.66 3.92 0.10
C SER A 22 -3.50 4.52 -0.72
N SER A 23 -2.28 4.13 -0.38
CA SER A 23 -1.06 4.43 -1.15
C SER A 23 -1.16 3.90 -2.58
N THR A 24 -1.60 2.65 -2.77
CA THR A 24 -1.77 2.03 -4.09
C THR A 24 -2.63 2.89 -5.03
N GLY A 25 -3.75 3.42 -4.54
CA GLY A 25 -4.61 4.29 -5.33
C GLY A 25 -3.94 5.62 -5.71
N HIS A 26 -3.23 6.24 -4.77
CA HIS A 26 -2.48 7.48 -5.02
C HIS A 26 -1.34 7.27 -6.02
N MET A 27 -0.67 6.11 -5.99
CA MET A 27 0.39 5.77 -6.91
C MET A 27 -0.12 5.62 -8.34
N ILE A 28 -1.23 4.90 -8.55
CA ILE A 28 -1.88 4.75 -9.86
C ILE A 28 -2.32 6.11 -10.42
N LEU A 29 -2.91 6.97 -9.58
CA LEU A 29 -3.31 8.32 -9.97
C LEU A 29 -2.10 9.19 -10.34
N MET A 30 -1.01 9.10 -9.58
CA MET A 30 0.21 9.86 -9.86
C MET A 30 0.92 9.41 -11.13
N GLU A 31 0.93 8.11 -11.44
CA GLU A 31 1.43 7.64 -12.74
C GLU A 31 0.69 8.31 -13.90
N GLY A 32 -0.64 8.36 -13.82
CA GLY A 32 -1.48 9.02 -14.82
C GLY A 32 -1.22 10.52 -14.92
N ILE A 33 -1.13 11.22 -13.79
CA ILE A 33 -0.86 12.68 -13.73
C ILE A 33 0.54 13.01 -14.28
N LEU A 34 1.54 12.18 -13.97
CA LEU A 34 2.91 12.36 -14.44
C LEU A 34 3.13 11.90 -15.89
N GLY A 35 2.07 11.44 -16.57
CA GLY A 35 2.13 10.95 -17.95
C GLY A 35 3.02 9.71 -18.09
N MET A 36 3.17 8.94 -17.02
CA MET A 36 4.00 7.75 -17.01
C MET A 36 3.27 6.60 -17.70
N LYS A 37 3.94 5.94 -18.65
CA LYS A 37 3.45 4.68 -19.20
C LYS A 37 3.83 3.56 -18.24
N SER A 38 2.85 2.99 -17.54
CA SER A 38 3.07 1.86 -16.65
C SER A 38 3.76 0.73 -17.41
N ASN A 39 4.88 0.28 -16.87
CA ASN A 39 5.68 -0.83 -17.38
C ASN A 39 6.30 -1.59 -16.21
N ASP A 40 6.88 -2.75 -16.49
CA ASP A 40 7.44 -3.63 -15.45
C ASP A 40 8.46 -2.91 -14.56
N PHE A 41 9.25 -2.00 -15.13
CA PHE A 41 10.22 -1.21 -14.37
C PHE A 41 9.55 -0.25 -13.38
N ILE A 42 8.51 0.46 -13.81
CA ILE A 42 7.79 1.41 -12.95
C ILE A 42 7.04 0.66 -11.84
N GLN A 43 6.37 -0.44 -12.17
CA GLN A 43 5.69 -1.27 -11.18
C GLN A 43 6.67 -1.82 -10.14
N ALA A 44 7.82 -2.33 -10.59
CA ALA A 44 8.88 -2.77 -9.70
C ALA A 44 9.42 -1.63 -8.82
N PHE A 45 9.55 -0.41 -9.37
CA PHE A 45 9.95 0.76 -8.60
C PHE A 45 8.94 1.07 -7.48
N ILE A 46 7.63 1.11 -7.79
CA ILE A 46 6.56 1.38 -6.82
C ILE A 46 6.55 0.35 -5.70
N ILE A 47 6.71 -0.93 -6.04
CA ILE A 47 6.82 -2.00 -5.03
C ILE A 47 8.08 -1.81 -4.16
N ASN A 48 9.21 -1.43 -4.77
CA ASN A 48 10.46 -1.28 -4.04
C ASN A 48 10.48 -0.08 -3.10
N ILE A 49 9.83 1.03 -3.43
CA ILE A 49 9.80 2.21 -2.54
C ILE A 49 8.97 1.97 -1.26
N GLN A 50 7.98 1.07 -1.29
CA GLN A 50 7.25 0.62 -0.09
C GLN A 50 8.20 0.03 0.96
N PHE A 51 9.31 -0.60 0.53
CA PHE A 51 10.33 -1.08 1.46
C PHE A 51 10.92 0.05 2.31
N GLY A 52 11.05 1.26 1.75
CA GLY A 52 11.47 2.44 2.51
C GLY A 52 10.46 2.82 3.60
N ALA A 53 9.16 2.74 3.28
CA ALA A 53 8.09 2.96 4.24
C ALA A 53 8.12 1.89 5.36
N ILE A 54 8.24 0.61 5.01
CA ILE A 54 8.39 -0.50 5.98
C ILE A 54 9.61 -0.26 6.89
N LEU A 55 10.75 0.10 6.30
CA LEU A 55 11.98 0.33 7.07
C LEU A 55 11.82 1.50 8.04
N SER A 56 11.07 2.54 7.69
CA SER A 56 10.78 3.65 8.59
C SER A 56 10.03 3.19 9.85
N VAL A 57 9.08 2.26 9.72
CA VAL A 57 8.33 1.65 10.85
C VAL A 57 9.27 0.78 11.69
N VAL A 58 10.12 -0.01 11.04
CA VAL A 58 11.12 -0.85 11.72
C VAL A 58 12.07 0.00 12.56
N VAL A 59 12.57 1.11 12.02
CA VAL A 59 13.46 2.03 12.75
C VAL A 59 12.70 2.74 13.88
N LEU A 60 11.51 3.28 13.61
CA LEU A 60 10.70 4.01 14.59
C LEU A 60 10.31 3.13 15.79
N TYR A 61 9.97 1.88 15.52
CA TYR A 61 9.51 0.93 16.53
C TYR A 61 10.51 -0.18 16.84
N TRP A 62 11.80 0.02 16.57
CA TRP A 62 12.86 -1.02 16.68
C TRP A 62 12.77 -1.84 17.97
N LYS A 63 12.63 -1.17 19.11
CA LYS A 63 12.52 -1.84 20.42
C LYS A 63 11.23 -2.64 20.59
N ARG A 64 10.13 -2.24 19.94
CA ARG A 64 8.84 -2.92 20.01
C ARG A 64 8.81 -4.23 19.21
N PHE A 65 9.77 -4.49 18.34
CA PHE A 65 9.87 -5.79 17.67
C PHE A 65 10.38 -6.89 18.60
N PHE A 66 11.08 -6.59 19.69
CA PHE A 66 11.55 -7.62 20.63
C PHE A 66 10.45 -8.02 21.63
N GLN A 67 9.49 -8.82 21.15
CA GLN A 67 8.35 -9.32 21.94
C GLN A 67 8.45 -10.81 22.26
N THR A 68 7.53 -11.29 23.10
CA THR A 68 7.40 -12.71 23.46
C THR A 68 6.96 -13.57 22.27
N PHE A 69 7.25 -14.87 22.31
CA PHE A 69 6.81 -15.81 21.27
C PHE A 69 5.28 -15.84 21.11
N SER A 70 4.52 -15.66 22.20
CA SER A 70 3.06 -15.61 22.16
C SER A 70 2.54 -14.46 21.30
N PHE A 71 3.21 -13.30 21.31
CA PHE A 71 2.86 -12.17 20.45
C PHE A 71 3.01 -12.54 18.97
N TYR A 72 4.13 -13.13 18.58
CA TYR A 72 4.38 -13.55 17.20
C TYR A 72 3.41 -14.62 16.72
N TYR A 73 3.03 -15.56 17.59
CA TYR A 73 2.00 -16.54 17.25
C TYR A 73 0.65 -15.88 16.95
N LYS A 74 0.20 -14.94 17.80
CA LYS A 74 -1.05 -14.19 17.55
C LYS A 74 -0.98 -13.35 16.27
N LEU A 75 0.15 -12.69 16.02
CA LEU A 75 0.38 -11.92 14.81
C LEU A 75 0.32 -12.81 13.56
N PHE A 76 0.96 -13.98 13.60
CA PHE A 76 0.92 -14.95 12.51
C PHE A 76 -0.50 -15.45 12.24
N VAL A 77 -1.25 -15.79 13.28
CA VAL A 77 -2.66 -16.21 13.15
C VAL A 77 -3.53 -15.08 12.57
N ALA A 78 -3.31 -13.83 12.99
CA ALA A 78 -4.04 -12.68 12.44
C ALA A 78 -3.69 -12.40 10.96
N PHE A 79 -2.47 -12.72 10.53
CA PHE A 79 -2.02 -12.60 9.14
C PHE A 79 -2.62 -13.67 8.21
N LEU A 80 -2.88 -14.89 8.71
CA LEU A 80 -3.30 -16.02 7.87
C LEU A 80 -4.56 -15.77 7.04
N PRO A 81 -5.68 -15.23 7.56
CA PRO A 81 -6.86 -14.98 6.76
C PRO A 81 -6.58 -14.03 5.59
N ALA A 82 -5.84 -12.95 5.85
CA ALA A 82 -5.46 -11.99 4.82
C ALA A 82 -4.53 -12.62 3.77
N ALA A 83 -3.55 -13.43 4.20
CA ALA A 83 -2.65 -14.13 3.30
C ALA A 83 -3.39 -15.14 2.41
N ILE A 84 -4.28 -15.95 3.00
CA ILE A 84 -5.04 -16.97 2.27
C ILE A 84 -5.96 -16.30 1.24
N ILE A 85 -6.75 -15.31 1.64
CA ILE A 85 -7.68 -14.61 0.75
C ILE A 85 -6.91 -13.84 -0.32
N GLY A 86 -5.89 -13.08 0.08
CA GLY A 86 -5.09 -12.27 -0.83
C GLY A 86 -4.38 -13.10 -1.90
N LEU A 87 -3.73 -14.21 -1.51
CA LEU A 87 -3.07 -15.10 -2.47
C LEU A 87 -4.06 -15.85 -3.35
N SER A 88 -5.23 -16.23 -2.82
CA SER A 88 -6.25 -16.94 -3.61
C SER A 88 -6.93 -16.04 -4.66
N LEU A 89 -6.98 -14.73 -4.43
CA LEU A 89 -7.68 -13.76 -5.28
C LEU A 89 -6.75 -12.79 -6.01
N ILE A 90 -5.43 -13.02 -6.00
CA ILE A 90 -4.43 -12.06 -6.49
C ILE A 90 -4.70 -11.60 -7.92
N HIS A 91 -5.00 -12.53 -8.84
CA HIS A 91 -5.30 -12.21 -10.24
C HIS A 91 -6.54 -11.29 -10.39
N TYR A 92 -7.58 -11.54 -9.60
CA TYR A 92 -8.80 -10.74 -9.63
C TYR A 92 -8.58 -9.35 -9.02
N ILE A 93 -7.79 -9.27 -7.94
CA ILE A 93 -7.41 -8.00 -7.29
C ILE A 93 -6.58 -7.16 -8.26
N ASP A 94 -5.60 -7.75 -8.93
CA ASP A 94 -4.72 -7.04 -9.86
C ASP A 94 -5.51 -6.45 -11.05
N GLU A 95 -6.46 -7.19 -11.62
CA GLU A 95 -7.34 -6.69 -12.68
C GLU A 95 -8.20 -5.49 -12.20
N LEU A 96 -8.73 -5.56 -10.98
CA LEU A 96 -9.50 -4.46 -10.38
C LEU A 96 -8.64 -3.23 -10.14
N LEU A 97 -7.40 -3.39 -9.68
CA LEU A 97 -6.47 -2.30 -9.40
C LEU A 97 -6.01 -1.58 -10.68
N GLN A 98 -6.02 -2.24 -11.85
CA GLN A 98 -5.73 -1.57 -13.13
C GLN A 98 -6.81 -0.57 -13.56
N SER A 99 -8.01 -0.63 -12.99
CA SER A 99 -9.10 0.29 -13.31
C SER A 99 -9.10 1.51 -12.40
N VAL A 100 -8.71 2.66 -12.95
CA VAL A 100 -8.75 3.96 -12.25
C VAL A 100 -10.14 4.26 -11.66
N TYR A 101 -11.21 3.87 -12.36
CA TYR A 101 -12.58 4.05 -11.88
C TYR A 101 -12.88 3.21 -10.64
N VAL A 102 -12.45 1.94 -10.62
CA VAL A 102 -12.63 1.06 -9.46
C VAL A 102 -11.87 1.61 -8.26
N VAL A 103 -10.62 2.02 -8.46
CA VAL A 103 -9.79 2.64 -7.42
C VAL A 103 -10.47 3.90 -6.86
N ALA A 104 -10.95 4.80 -7.71
CA ALA A 104 -11.62 6.03 -7.28
C ALA A 104 -12.90 5.75 -6.46
N VAL A 105 -13.71 4.79 -6.88
CA VAL A 105 -14.92 4.38 -6.14
C VAL A 105 -14.54 3.78 -4.79
N MET A 106 -13.52 2.91 -4.74
CA MET A 106 -13.05 2.29 -3.50
C MET A 106 -12.45 3.29 -2.52
N LEU A 107 -11.77 4.34 -3.00
CA LEU A 107 -11.30 5.44 -2.15
C LEU A 107 -12.46 6.16 -1.44
N ILE A 108 -13.53 6.45 -2.18
CA ILE A 108 -14.72 7.09 -1.62
C ILE A 108 -15.42 6.14 -0.62
N LEU A 109 -15.66 4.89 -1.01
CA LEU A 109 -16.31 3.90 -0.15
C LEU A 109 -15.50 3.62 1.11
N GLY A 110 -14.18 3.48 1.00
CA GLY A 110 -13.27 3.33 2.13
C GLY A 110 -13.37 4.51 3.09
N GLY A 111 -13.37 5.74 2.56
CA GLY A 111 -13.59 6.95 3.36
C GLY A 111 -14.92 6.95 4.10
N VAL A 112 -16.01 6.56 3.44
CA VAL A 112 -17.34 6.43 4.07
C VAL A 112 -17.31 5.40 5.19
N VAL A 113 -16.72 4.22 4.97
CA VAL A 113 -16.59 3.19 6.01
C VAL A 113 -15.81 3.71 7.21
N LEU A 114 -14.70 4.41 7.01
CA LEU A 114 -13.89 4.97 8.09
C LEU A 114 -14.69 5.97 8.96
N VAL A 115 -15.57 6.78 8.36
CA VAL A 115 -16.44 7.71 9.10
C VAL A 115 -17.37 6.99 10.09
N PHE A 116 -17.75 5.75 9.81
CA PHE A 116 -18.59 4.95 10.71
C PHE A 116 -17.80 4.11 11.70
N VAL A 117 -16.59 3.67 11.35
CA VAL A 117 -15.72 2.89 12.24
C VAL A 117 -15.10 3.76 13.35
N ASP A 118 -14.87 5.04 13.07
CA ASP A 118 -14.33 6.01 14.04
C ASP A 118 -15.40 6.57 15.02
N LYS A 119 -16.64 6.07 14.97
CA LYS A 119 -17.73 6.41 15.90
C LYS A 119 -18.05 5.26 16.85
#